data_AF-A0A6J7QTB3-F1
#
_entry.id   AF-A0A6J7QTB3-F1
#
_cell.length_a   1.000
_cell.length_b   1.000
_cell.length_c   1.000
_cell.angle_alpha   90.00
_cell.angle_beta   90.00
_cell.angle_gamma   90.00
#
_symmetry.space_group_name_H-M   'P 1'
#
loop_
_entity.id
_entity.type
_entity.pdbx_description
1 polymer ?
#
loop_
_entity_poly.entity_id
_entity_poly.type
_entity_poly.pdbx_seq_one_letter_code
_entity_poly.pdbx_strand_id
1 'polypeptide(L)' 'MIYVNDVTSGAIFGSDSTEGFIIGRNQDLIRVPRISKQTLSDILLDQMCSRLELVHE' A
#
# COMPACT_ATOMS: atom_id res chain seq x y z
N MET A 1 -2.54 2.55 9.16
CA MET A 1 -2.25 1.81 7.93
C MET A 1 -0.83 2.12 7.55
N ILE A 2 0.00 1.12 7.30
CA ILE A 2 1.41 1.28 6.94
C ILE A 2 1.65 0.46 5.68
N TYR A 3 2.27 1.05 4.66
CA TYR A 3 2.77 0.30 3.51
C TYR A 3 4.24 -0.07 3.73
N VAL A 4 4.57 -1.33 3.52
CA VAL A 4 5.93 -1.87 3.59
C VAL A 4 6.34 -2.36 2.22
N ASN A 5 7.38 -1.75 1.66
CA ASN A 5 7.95 -2.11 0.37
C ASN A 5 8.79 -3.38 0.50
N ASP A 6 8.64 -4.33 -0.43
CA ASP A 6 9.58 -5.43 -0.60
C ASP A 6 10.72 -4.99 -1.52
N VAL A 7 11.88 -4.74 -0.91
CA VAL A 7 13.10 -4.29 -1.60
C VAL A 7 14.08 -5.43 -1.91
N THR A 8 13.62 -6.69 -1.80
CA THR A 8 14.45 -7.87 -2.04
C THR A 8 15.13 -7.81 -3.40
N SER A 9 16.36 -8.34 -3.48
CA SER A 9 17.19 -8.32 -4.71
C SER A 9 17.53 -6.92 -5.24
N GLY A 10 17.48 -5.89 -4.40
CA GLY A 10 17.77 -4.53 -4.84
C GLY A 10 16.65 -3.95 -5.71
N ALA A 11 15.39 -4.32 -5.43
CA ALA A 11 14.24 -3.56 -5.88
C ALA A 11 14.22 -2.21 -5.13
N ILE A 12 15.14 -1.32 -5.49
CA ILE A 12 15.35 -0.02 -4.83
C ILE A 12 14.46 1.04 -5.51
N PHE A 13 14.15 2.09 -4.75
CA PHE A 13 13.35 3.30 -5.01
C PHE A 13 13.41 3.97 -6.41
N GLY A 14 14.21 3.50 -7.37
CA GLY A 14 14.27 3.99 -8.75
C GLY A 14 13.38 3.27 -9.77
N SER A 15 12.72 2.16 -9.43
CA SER A 15 11.76 1.52 -10.35
C SER A 15 10.40 2.22 -10.32
N ASP A 16 9.72 2.34 -11.46
CA ASP A 16 8.31 2.77 -11.50
C ASP A 16 7.36 1.71 -10.93
N SER A 17 7.86 0.49 -10.72
CA SER A 17 7.13 -0.62 -10.11
C SER A 17 7.51 -0.84 -8.65
N THR A 18 6.57 -1.37 -7.87
CA THR A 18 6.71 -1.64 -6.45
C THR A 18 5.86 -2.84 -6.04
N GLU A 19 6.28 -3.60 -5.04
CA GLU A 19 5.51 -4.69 -4.44
C GLU A 19 5.71 -4.69 -2.93
N GLY A 20 4.87 -5.40 -2.19
CA GLY A 20 4.99 -5.47 -0.74
C GLY A 20 3.69 -5.73 -0.02
N PHE A 21 3.50 -5.09 1.14
CA PHE A 21 2.38 -5.36 2.03
C PHE A 21 1.78 -4.08 2.61
N ILE A 22 0.46 -4.05 2.74
CA ILE A 22 -0.25 -3.05 3.55
C ILE A 22 -0.62 -3.68 4.88
N ILE A 23 -0.27 -3.02 5.97
CA ILE A 23 -0.49 -3.44 7.35
C ILE A 23 -1.58 -2.56 7.99
N GLY A 24 -2.69 -3.20 8.40
CA GLY A 24 -3.81 -2.60 9.13
C GLY A 24 -3.66 -2.65 10.65
N ARG A 25 -4.66 -2.12 11.39
CA ARG A 25 -4.66 -2.09 12.87
C ARG A 25 -4.97 -3.46 13.50
N ASN A 26 -5.68 -4.37 12.80
CA ASN A 26 -6.17 -5.63 13.34
C ASN A 26 -5.44 -6.86 12.79
N GLN A 27 -4.12 -6.76 12.56
CA GLN A 27 -3.32 -7.79 11.87
C GLN A 27 -3.75 -8.05 10.41
N ASP A 28 -4.58 -7.17 9.83
CA ASP A 28 -4.89 -7.20 8.41
C ASP A 28 -3.60 -7.01 7.61
N LEU A 29 -3.20 -8.04 6.88
CA LEU A 29 -2.05 -8.03 5.99
C LEU A 29 -2.54 -8.21 4.55
N ILE A 30 -2.42 -7.16 3.76
CA ILE A 30 -2.84 -7.19 2.35
C ILE A 30 -1.58 -7.25 1.49
N ARG A 31 -1.44 -8.31 0.70
CA ARG A 31 -0.35 -8.42 -0.27
C ARG A 31 -0.61 -7.48 -1.45
N VAL A 32 0.36 -6.61 -1.71
CA VAL A 32 0.41 -5.76 -2.90
C VAL A 32 1.29 -6.46 -3.94
N PRO A 33 0.71 -6.96 -5.05
CA PRO A 33 1.51 -7.53 -6.13
C PRO A 33 2.36 -6.44 -6.79
N ARG A 34 3.29 -6.84 -7.66
CA ARG A 34 4.09 -5.87 -8.42
C ARG A 34 3.21 -5.01 -9.31
N ILE A 35 3.07 -3.75 -8.93
CA ILE A 35 2.24 -2.73 -9.61
C ILE A 35 3.05 -1.45 -9.81
N SER A 36 2.51 -0.49 -10.54
CA SER A 36 3.13 0.83 -10.63
C SER A 36 2.98 1.62 -9.32
N LYS A 37 3.94 2.50 -9.02
CA LYS A 37 3.85 3.44 -7.90
C LYS A 37 2.64 4.38 -8.00
N GLN A 38 2.21 4.72 -9.21
CA GLN A 38 1.01 5.52 -9.42
C GLN A 38 -0.24 4.74 -8.96
N THR A 39 -0.39 3.50 -9.44
CA THR A 39 -1.49 2.62 -9.04
C THR A 39 -1.49 2.38 -7.52
N LEU A 40 -0.32 2.21 -6.90
CA LEU A 40 -0.23 2.09 -5.44
C LEU A 40 -0.75 3.36 -4.74
N SER A 41 -0.39 4.54 -5.24
CA SER A 41 -0.82 5.82 -4.66
C SER A 41 -2.35 5.94 -4.69
N ASP A 42 -2.97 5.58 -5.80
CA ASP A 42 -4.43 5.60 -5.95
C ASP A 42 -5.11 4.65 -4.95
N ILE A 43 -4.60 3.41 -4.83
CA ILE A 43 -5.11 2.41 -3.86
C ILE A 43 -4.98 2.93 -2.42
N LEU A 44 -3.83 3.51 -2.06
CA LEU A 44 -3.61 4.02 -0.70
C LEU A 44 -4.55 5.20 -0.40
N LEU A 45 -4.79 6.08 -1.39
CA LEU A 45 -5.70 7.21 -1.24
C LEU A 45 -7.13 6.73 -1.04
N ASP A 46 -7.62 5.81 -1.86
CA ASP A 46 -8.95 5.22 -1.74
C ASP A 46 -9.14 4.58 -0.35
N GLN A 47 -8.16 3.80 0.11
CA GLN A 47 -8.21 3.20 1.44
C GLN A 47 -8.20 4.22 2.57
N MET A 48 -7.53 5.37 2.41
CA MET A 48 -7.58 6.45 3.39
C MET A 48 -8.95 7.12 3.40
N CYS A 49 -9.51 7.43 2.23
CA CYS A 49 -10.84 8.03 2.09
C CYS A 49 -11.92 7.13 2.72
N SER A 50 -11.97 5.84 2.35
CA SER A 50 -12.95 4.92 2.93
C SER A 50 -12.83 4.80 4.45
N ARG A 51 -11.62 4.86 5.01
CA ARG A 51 -11.42 4.84 6.48
C ARG A 51 -11.87 6.14 7.16
N LEU A 52 -11.74 7.28 6.49
CA LEU A 52 -12.18 8.57 7.03
C LEU A 52 -13.71 8.71 7.03
N GLU A 53 -14.36 8.18 5.99
CA GLU A 53 -15.82 8.09 5.89
C GLU A 53 -16.39 7.18 6.98
N LEU A 54 -15.79 6.01 7.21
CA LEU A 54 -16.16 5.07 8.28
C LEU A 54 -15.98 5.63 9.70
N VAL A 55 -15.24 6.73 9.89
CA VAL A 55 -15.06 7.39 11.19
C VAL A 55 -16.14 8.45 11.44
N HIS A 56 -16.93 8.81 10.42
CA HIS A 56 -18.03 9.77 10.52
C HIS A 56 -19.43 9.13 10.71
N GLU A 57 -19.51 7.80 10.84
CA GLU A 57 -20.70 7.05 11.28
C GLU A 57 -20.54 6.53 12.72
#